data_AF-A0AA88P398-F1
#
_entry.id   AF-A0AA88P398-F1
#
_cell.length_a   1.000
_cell.length_b   1.000
_cell.length_c   1.000
_cell.angle_alpha   90.00
_cell.angle_beta   90.00
_cell.angle_gamma   90.00
#
_symmetry.space_group_name_H-M   'P 1'
#
loop_
_entity.id
_entity.type
_entity.pdbx_description
1 polymer ?
#
loop_
_entity_poly.entity_id
_entity_poly.type
_entity_poly.pdbx_seq_one_letter_code
_entity_poly.pdbx_strand_id
1 'polypeptide(L)'
;MEYRLQNMLLLAILLVSEGFIGLQAQEDGEGNDTWAGKTCTCDCDSSSKLLSKGSSPSRGQEMDCMPECPYHKPLGFEAGSVTSDQISCSNEDQYTGWFSSWVPSRARLNNQGFGCAWLSKFQDTNQWLQIDLKEVKVVSGILTQGRCDSDEWITKYTVQYRTNEKLSWIYYKDQTGNNRVFYGNSDRSSTVQNLLRPPIVARYIRILPLGWHTRIAIRMELLLCMNKCT
;
A
#
# COMPACT_ATOMS: atom_id res chain seq x y z
N MET A 1 -15.81 -5.08 -59.49
CA MET A 1 -15.48 -3.64 -59.43
C MET A 1 -16.56 -2.90 -58.65
N GLU A 2 -16.80 -3.27 -57.38
CA GLU A 2 -17.84 -2.62 -56.54
C GLU A 2 -17.32 -2.16 -55.17
N TYR A 3 -16.14 -2.58 -54.73
CA TYR A 3 -15.56 -2.16 -53.44
C TYR A 3 -14.78 -0.83 -53.46
N ARG A 4 -14.59 -0.23 -54.64
CA ARG A 4 -13.88 1.07 -54.77
C ARG A 4 -14.82 2.29 -54.67
N LEU A 5 -16.14 2.12 -54.81
CA LEU A 5 -17.09 3.22 -54.70
C LEU A 5 -17.52 3.53 -53.25
N GLN A 6 -17.56 2.50 -52.37
CA GLN A 6 -17.95 2.68 -50.96
C GLN A 6 -16.91 3.47 -50.15
N ASN A 7 -15.62 3.28 -50.44
CA ASN A 7 -14.54 3.95 -49.71
C ASN A 7 -14.35 5.43 -50.08
N MET A 8 -14.81 5.85 -51.26
CA MET A 8 -14.75 7.27 -51.66
C MET A 8 -15.88 8.11 -51.04
N LEU A 9 -16.98 7.47 -50.61
CA LEU A 9 -18.11 8.16 -49.99
C LEU A 9 -17.89 8.43 -48.49
N LEU A 10 -17.15 7.57 -47.78
CA LEU A 10 -16.84 7.73 -46.36
C LEU A 10 -15.77 8.80 -46.08
N LEU A 11 -14.84 9.03 -47.01
CA LEU A 11 -13.80 10.05 -46.88
C LEU A 11 -14.32 11.48 -47.11
N ALA A 12 -15.45 11.65 -47.81
CA ALA A 12 -16.03 12.96 -48.09
C ALA A 12 -16.85 13.55 -46.92
N ILE A 13 -17.28 12.73 -45.95
CA ILE A 13 -18.19 13.18 -44.88
C ILE A 13 -17.44 13.69 -43.64
N LEU A 14 -16.20 13.25 -43.39
CA LEU A 14 -15.45 13.66 -42.19
C LEU A 14 -14.56 14.89 -42.37
N LEU A 15 -14.42 15.42 -43.60
CA LEU A 15 -13.71 16.67 -43.87
C LEU A 15 -14.59 17.93 -43.74
N VAL A 16 -15.84 17.80 -43.26
CA VAL A 16 -16.82 18.92 -43.23
C VAL A 16 -17.09 19.46 -41.82
N SER A 17 -16.45 18.92 -40.76
CA SER A 17 -16.69 19.41 -39.38
C SER A 17 -15.68 20.44 -38.86
N GLU A 18 -14.75 20.94 -39.68
CA GLU A 18 -13.88 22.05 -39.30
C GLU A 18 -14.26 23.32 -40.08
N GLY A 19 -15.01 24.23 -39.44
CA GLY A 19 -15.19 25.57 -40.00
C GLY A 19 -16.29 26.44 -39.36
N PHE A 20 -15.84 27.42 -38.56
CA PHE A 20 -16.49 28.70 -38.20
C PHE A 20 -17.70 28.64 -37.23
N ILE A 21 -17.76 29.41 -36.13
CA ILE A 21 -17.78 30.89 -36.03
C ILE A 21 -17.08 31.36 -34.72
N GLY A 22 -16.43 32.53 -34.75
CA GLY A 22 -15.72 33.14 -33.61
C GLY A 22 -16.40 34.35 -32.92
N LEU A 23 -15.68 34.85 -31.90
CA LEU A 23 -15.65 36.18 -31.27
C LEU A 23 -16.88 36.72 -30.48
N GLN A 24 -16.72 36.83 -29.14
CA GLN A 24 -16.72 38.12 -28.42
C GLN A 24 -16.24 37.96 -26.95
N ALA A 25 -15.48 38.95 -26.48
CA ALA A 25 -14.98 39.12 -25.12
C ALA A 25 -15.96 39.94 -24.23
N GLN A 26 -15.94 39.76 -22.91
CA GLN A 26 -15.81 40.80 -21.86
C GLN A 26 -15.97 40.17 -20.44
N GLU A 27 -15.36 40.88 -19.49
CA GLU A 27 -15.00 40.71 -18.07
C GLU A 27 -16.06 40.35 -16.99
N ASP A 28 -15.48 39.92 -15.86
CA ASP A 28 -15.85 40.06 -14.45
C ASP A 28 -16.99 39.24 -13.81
N GLY A 29 -16.66 38.58 -12.69
CA GLY A 29 -17.63 37.95 -11.80
C GLY A 29 -17.04 36.96 -10.80
N GLU A 30 -16.56 37.50 -9.68
CA GLU A 30 -16.13 36.87 -8.43
C GLU A 30 -17.03 35.71 -7.93
N GLY A 31 -16.42 34.58 -7.56
CA GLY A 31 -17.13 33.39 -7.07
C GLY A 31 -16.17 32.36 -6.46
N ASN A 32 -15.97 32.51 -5.15
CA ASN A 32 -15.19 31.68 -4.24
C ASN A 32 -15.49 30.16 -4.36
N ASP A 33 -14.44 29.34 -4.17
CA ASP A 33 -14.44 27.95 -3.66
C ASP A 33 -13.48 27.03 -4.43
N THR A 34 -12.18 27.15 -4.12
CA THR A 34 -11.18 26.12 -4.44
C THR A 34 -10.45 25.70 -3.17
N TRP A 35 -11.04 24.73 -2.47
CA TRP A 35 -10.28 23.81 -1.60
C TRP A 35 -9.44 22.86 -2.47
N ALA A 36 -8.47 23.42 -3.19
CA ALA A 36 -7.39 22.66 -3.77
C ALA A 36 -6.50 22.19 -2.60
N GLY A 37 -6.56 20.89 -2.32
CA GLY A 37 -5.82 20.24 -1.26
C GLY A 37 -4.35 20.63 -1.28
N LYS A 38 -3.94 21.37 -0.25
CA LYS A 38 -2.55 21.71 0.02
C LYS A 38 -1.77 20.40 0.12
N THR A 39 -0.91 20.17 -0.88
CA THR A 39 0.15 19.17 -0.79
C THR A 39 1.02 19.58 0.38
N CYS A 40 1.11 18.74 1.42
CA CYS A 40 2.03 18.96 2.53
C CYS A 40 3.45 18.71 2.02
N THR A 41 4.11 19.76 1.53
CA THR A 41 5.55 19.78 1.31
C THR A 41 6.19 20.13 2.66
N CYS A 42 6.86 19.17 3.29
CA CYS A 42 7.61 19.42 4.52
C CYS A 42 9.08 19.65 4.15
N ASP A 43 9.51 20.90 4.12
CA ASP A 43 10.92 21.28 4.07
C ASP A 43 11.52 21.12 5.48
N CYS A 44 12.42 20.14 5.64
CA CYS A 44 13.20 19.96 6.85
C CYS A 44 14.58 20.60 6.67
N ASP A 45 14.71 21.91 6.93
CA ASP A 45 16.03 22.52 7.16
C ASP A 45 16.28 22.67 8.66
N SER A 46 17.22 21.88 9.17
CA SER A 46 17.60 21.86 10.58
C SER A 46 18.62 22.95 10.82
N SER A 47 18.19 24.06 11.42
CA SER A 47 19.09 25.04 12.03
C SER A 47 18.35 25.91 13.06
N SER A 48 18.51 25.61 14.35
CA SER A 48 19.11 26.53 15.34
C SER A 48 18.77 26.21 16.81
N LYS A 49 19.84 26.03 17.58
CA LYS A 49 20.16 26.55 18.94
C LYS A 49 19.26 26.27 20.16
N LEU A 50 19.98 25.99 21.24
CA LEU A 50 19.62 25.69 22.62
C LEU A 50 18.99 26.85 23.43
N LEU A 51 18.29 26.43 24.51
CA LEU A 51 18.13 27.04 25.86
C LEU A 51 16.91 27.94 26.22
N SER A 52 16.02 27.30 27.01
CA SER A 52 15.59 27.68 28.39
C SER A 52 14.33 28.52 28.67
N LYS A 53 13.61 28.02 29.70
CA LYS A 53 12.64 28.65 30.65
C LYS A 53 11.22 29.02 30.16
N GLY A 54 10.29 28.12 30.52
CA GLY A 54 9.17 28.37 31.47
C GLY A 54 8.05 29.35 31.08
N SER A 55 6.88 28.79 30.73
CA SER A 55 5.53 29.22 31.15
C SER A 55 4.46 28.44 30.36
N SER A 56 3.53 27.76 31.03
CA SER A 56 2.20 27.43 30.45
C SER A 56 1.30 28.68 30.54
N PRO A 57 0.10 28.77 29.90
CA PRO A 57 -0.61 27.78 29.08
C PRO A 57 -1.27 28.33 27.78
N SER A 58 -1.39 27.54 26.71
CA SER A 58 -2.58 27.56 25.82
C SER A 58 -2.48 26.57 24.65
N ARG A 59 -3.45 25.65 24.60
CA ARG A 59 -4.30 25.32 23.45
C ARG A 59 -3.67 25.44 22.05
N GLY A 60 -3.28 24.29 21.53
CA GLY A 60 -2.86 24.08 20.14
C GLY A 60 -1.98 22.84 20.10
N GLN A 61 -2.57 21.65 20.01
CA GLN A 61 -1.82 20.47 19.61
C GLN A 61 -1.40 20.68 18.16
N GLU A 62 -0.23 21.29 18.00
CA GLU A 62 0.57 21.18 16.80
C GLU A 62 0.77 19.67 16.59
N MET A 63 0.08 19.11 15.59
CA MET A 63 0.41 17.77 15.10
C MET A 63 1.75 17.92 14.39
N ASP A 64 2.79 17.94 15.22
CA ASP A 64 4.17 17.90 14.79
C ASP A 64 4.28 16.67 13.88
N CYS A 65 4.58 16.91 12.62
CA CYS A 65 4.70 15.87 11.61
C CYS A 65 5.74 14.88 12.14
N MET A 66 5.33 13.63 12.42
CA MET A 66 6.21 12.65 13.02
C MET A 66 6.96 11.92 11.90
N PRO A 67 8.22 12.30 11.57
CA PRO A 67 8.94 11.67 10.46
C PRO A 67 9.30 10.22 10.79
N GLU A 68 9.46 9.90 12.07
CA GLU A 68 9.88 8.59 12.56
C GLU A 68 9.09 8.18 13.80
N CYS A 69 8.59 6.94 13.78
CA CYS A 69 7.82 6.37 14.88
C CYS A 69 8.74 6.08 16.07
N PRO A 70 8.50 6.66 17.26
CA PRO A 70 9.34 6.40 18.43
C PRO A 70 9.15 4.98 18.97
N TYR A 71 7.96 4.40 18.77
CA TYR A 71 7.63 3.04 19.18
C TYR A 71 6.89 2.29 18.07
N HIS A 72 7.33 1.06 17.83
CA HIS A 72 6.69 0.11 16.93
C HIS A 72 5.90 -0.90 17.76
N LYS A 73 4.59 -0.98 17.52
CA LYS A 73 3.72 -1.97 18.17
C LYS A 73 3.26 -2.99 17.13
N PRO A 74 3.45 -4.31 17.34
CA PRO A 74 2.87 -5.30 16.45
C PRO A 74 1.34 -5.17 16.44
N LEU A 75 0.73 -5.27 15.25
CA LEU A 75 -0.72 -5.24 15.10
C LEU A 75 -1.38 -6.39 15.87
N GLY A 76 -0.65 -7.49 16.10
CA GLY A 76 -1.14 -8.68 16.78
C GLY A 76 -1.52 -9.78 15.80
N PHE A 77 -0.70 -9.98 14.75
CA PHE A 77 -0.81 -11.19 13.92
C PHE A 77 -0.41 -12.40 14.75
N GLU A 78 0.70 -12.30 15.49
CA GLU A 78 1.15 -13.34 16.41
C GLU A 78 0.23 -13.44 17.64
N ALA A 79 -0.16 -12.29 18.20
CA ALA A 79 -1.05 -12.23 19.37
C ALA A 79 -2.51 -12.65 19.07
N GLY A 80 -2.85 -12.95 17.81
CA GLY A 80 -4.20 -13.37 17.40
C GLY A 80 -5.27 -12.28 17.45
N SER A 81 -4.88 -11.01 17.63
CA SER A 81 -5.79 -9.87 17.62
C SER A 81 -6.39 -9.59 16.24
N VAL A 82 -5.70 -10.00 15.17
CA VAL A 82 -6.18 -9.92 13.79
C VAL A 82 -7.06 -11.13 13.48
N THR A 83 -8.33 -10.90 13.14
CA THR A 83 -9.25 -11.99 12.75
C THR A 83 -8.91 -12.52 11.36
N SER A 84 -9.26 -13.77 11.07
CA SER A 84 -9.08 -14.37 9.72
C SER A 84 -9.70 -13.53 8.62
N ASP A 85 -10.87 -12.95 8.89
CA ASP A 85 -11.68 -12.19 7.92
C ASP A 85 -11.00 -10.89 7.51
N GLN A 86 -10.00 -10.44 8.26
CA GLN A 86 -9.18 -9.28 7.93
C GLN A 86 -8.09 -9.60 6.93
N ILE A 87 -7.82 -10.87 6.63
CA ILE A 87 -6.73 -11.30 5.77
C ILE A 87 -7.34 -12.00 4.55
N SER A 88 -7.24 -11.35 3.40
CA SER A 88 -7.73 -11.86 2.12
C SER A 88 -6.56 -12.07 1.17
N CYS A 89 -6.73 -12.92 0.16
CA CYS A 89 -5.67 -13.15 -0.82
C CYS A 89 -6.21 -13.25 -2.24
N SER A 90 -5.30 -13.17 -3.22
CA SER A 90 -5.62 -13.49 -4.60
C SER A 90 -5.98 -14.96 -4.74
N ASN A 91 -7.05 -15.23 -5.51
CA ASN A 91 -7.54 -16.58 -5.82
C ASN A 91 -7.99 -17.38 -4.58
N GLU A 92 -8.68 -16.73 -3.64
CA GLU A 92 -9.23 -17.35 -2.43
C GLU A 92 -10.11 -18.59 -2.73
N ASP A 93 -10.88 -18.55 -3.82
CA ASP A 93 -11.75 -19.66 -4.26
C ASP A 93 -10.99 -20.94 -4.65
N GLN A 94 -9.67 -20.86 -4.82
CA GLN A 94 -8.83 -21.99 -5.24
C GLN A 94 -8.06 -22.65 -4.10
N TYR A 95 -8.28 -22.22 -2.85
CA TYR A 95 -7.75 -22.86 -1.64
C TYR A 95 -8.54 -24.13 -1.29
N THR A 96 -8.56 -25.08 -2.22
CA THR A 96 -9.23 -26.38 -2.08
C THR A 96 -8.21 -27.53 -2.11
N GLY A 97 -8.54 -28.66 -1.49
CA GLY A 97 -7.64 -29.82 -1.38
C GLY A 97 -6.44 -29.56 -0.47
N TRP A 98 -5.23 -29.92 -0.90
CA TRP A 98 -4.00 -29.73 -0.11
C TRP A 98 -3.83 -28.27 0.30
N PHE A 99 -4.07 -27.28 -0.57
CA PHE A 99 -3.89 -25.86 -0.26
C PHE A 99 -4.83 -25.33 0.85
N SER A 100 -5.85 -26.08 1.25
CA SER A 100 -6.77 -25.71 2.33
C SER A 100 -6.08 -25.52 3.69
N SER A 101 -4.91 -26.14 3.93
CA SER A 101 -4.16 -25.84 5.16
C SER A 101 -3.32 -24.57 5.07
N TRP A 102 -3.08 -24.02 3.87
CA TRP A 102 -2.22 -22.86 3.60
C TRP A 102 -3.04 -21.59 3.33
N VAL A 103 -4.08 -21.38 4.13
CA VAL A 103 -5.00 -20.23 4.01
C VAL A 103 -4.33 -18.90 4.36
N PRO A 104 -4.82 -17.76 3.82
CA PRO A 104 -4.33 -16.42 4.16
C PRO A 104 -4.30 -16.16 5.68
N SER A 105 -5.29 -16.67 6.42
CA SER A 105 -5.39 -16.57 7.88
C SER A 105 -4.18 -17.13 8.64
N ARG A 106 -3.43 -18.04 8.02
CA ARG A 106 -2.23 -18.66 8.59
C ARG A 106 -0.95 -17.87 8.30
N ALA A 107 -0.99 -16.80 7.51
CA ALA A 107 0.14 -15.90 7.24
C ALA A 107 0.56 -15.03 8.44
N ARG A 108 0.47 -15.57 9.65
CA ARG A 108 0.85 -14.90 10.89
C ARG A 108 2.32 -15.16 11.16
N LEU A 109 3.04 -14.13 11.59
CA LEU A 109 4.43 -14.26 12.01
C LEU A 109 4.57 -15.32 13.11
N ASN A 110 5.67 -16.08 13.08
CA ASN A 110 5.98 -17.15 14.02
C ASN A 110 4.94 -18.27 14.14
N ASN A 111 3.93 -18.31 13.29
CA ASN A 111 3.00 -19.43 13.23
C ASN A 111 3.74 -20.71 12.86
N GLN A 112 3.53 -21.78 13.62
CA GLN A 112 4.19 -23.08 13.48
C GLN A 112 3.14 -24.20 13.38
N GLY A 113 3.51 -25.30 12.74
CA GLY A 113 2.64 -26.45 12.51
C GLY A 113 2.22 -26.61 11.04
N PHE A 114 1.32 -27.57 10.80
CA PHE A 114 0.86 -27.90 9.45
C PHE A 114 0.07 -26.73 8.84
N GLY A 115 0.57 -26.16 7.74
CA GLY A 115 -0.03 -24.97 7.14
C GLY A 115 0.37 -23.67 7.86
N CYS A 116 1.65 -23.49 8.14
CA CYS A 116 2.17 -22.34 8.88
C CYS A 116 2.24 -21.01 8.10
N ALA A 117 2.04 -21.01 6.78
CA ALA A 117 2.17 -19.82 5.94
C ALA A 117 1.04 -19.74 4.92
N TRP A 118 0.79 -18.54 4.39
CA TRP A 118 0.03 -18.42 3.16
C TRP A 118 0.90 -18.88 2.00
N LEU A 119 0.35 -19.75 1.16
CA LEU A 119 1.02 -20.26 -0.01
C LEU A 119 0.16 -19.95 -1.23
N SER A 120 0.73 -19.28 -2.22
CA SER A 120 0.01 -19.04 -3.46
C SER A 120 0.07 -20.28 -4.36
N LYS A 121 -1.09 -20.66 -4.91
CA LYS A 121 -1.19 -21.76 -5.86
C LYS A 121 -0.52 -21.43 -7.19
N PHE A 122 -0.67 -20.19 -7.65
CA PHE A 122 -0.03 -19.68 -8.85
C PHE A 122 1.14 -18.79 -8.49
N GLN A 123 2.16 -18.81 -9.33
CA GLN A 123 3.40 -18.07 -9.13
C GLN A 123 3.45 -16.94 -10.14
N ASP A 124 2.59 -15.95 -9.93
CA ASP A 124 2.50 -14.79 -10.80
C ASP A 124 2.76 -13.52 -10.01
N THR A 125 3.22 -12.49 -10.70
CA THR A 125 3.37 -11.13 -10.13
C THR A 125 2.02 -10.47 -9.83
N ASN A 126 0.91 -11.08 -10.26
CA ASN A 126 -0.45 -10.61 -10.05
C ASN A 126 -1.07 -11.17 -8.77
N GLN A 127 -0.33 -11.99 -8.02
CA GLN A 127 -0.79 -12.47 -6.72
C GLN A 127 -0.69 -11.34 -5.69
N TRP A 128 -1.54 -11.37 -4.68
CA TRP A 128 -1.53 -10.39 -3.61
C TRP A 128 -2.07 -10.95 -2.32
N LEU A 129 -1.54 -10.44 -1.22
CA LEU A 129 -2.06 -10.66 0.13
C LEU A 129 -2.57 -9.33 0.66
N GLN A 130 -3.84 -9.27 1.05
CA GLN A 130 -4.52 -8.07 1.51
C GLN A 130 -4.85 -8.19 3.00
N ILE A 131 -4.63 -7.09 3.70
CA ILE A 131 -4.89 -6.94 5.12
C ILE A 131 -5.84 -5.76 5.30
N ASP A 132 -7.02 -6.01 5.87
CA ASP A 132 -7.97 -4.99 6.31
C ASP A 132 -7.79 -4.72 7.81
N LEU A 133 -7.31 -3.53 8.13
CA LEU A 133 -7.10 -3.08 9.49
C LEU A 133 -8.41 -2.70 10.22
N LYS A 134 -9.56 -2.74 9.53
CA LYS A 134 -10.90 -2.25 9.92
C LYS A 134 -10.99 -0.74 10.14
N GLU A 135 -9.91 -0.13 10.61
CA GLU A 135 -9.77 1.29 10.86
C GLU A 135 -8.52 1.83 10.16
N VAL A 136 -8.48 3.15 9.90
CA VAL A 136 -7.29 3.80 9.36
C VAL A 136 -6.24 3.84 10.46
N LYS A 137 -5.11 3.15 10.25
CA LYS A 137 -3.98 3.12 11.19
C LYS A 137 -2.69 3.56 10.51
N VAL A 138 -1.73 3.95 11.32
CA VAL A 138 -0.39 4.34 10.86
C VAL A 138 0.52 3.12 10.94
N VAL A 139 0.93 2.61 9.79
CA VAL A 139 1.82 1.46 9.67
C VAL A 139 3.25 1.94 9.46
N SER A 140 4.12 1.51 10.36
CA SER A 140 5.51 1.94 10.48
C SER A 140 6.51 0.89 10.01
N GLY A 141 6.08 -0.37 9.88
CA GLY A 141 6.92 -1.42 9.34
C GLY A 141 6.15 -2.69 9.00
N ILE A 142 6.83 -3.59 8.29
CA ILE A 142 6.33 -4.89 7.88
C ILE A 142 7.42 -5.91 8.22
N LEU A 143 7.06 -6.92 8.99
CA LEU A 143 7.88 -8.10 9.23
C LEU A 143 7.44 -9.19 8.27
N THR A 144 8.40 -9.85 7.62
CA THR A 144 8.15 -10.97 6.72
C THR A 144 9.00 -12.17 7.12
N GLN A 145 8.44 -13.37 6.97
CA GLN A 145 9.08 -14.64 7.30
C GLN A 145 8.70 -15.68 6.25
N GLY A 146 9.63 -16.57 5.91
CA GLY A 146 9.38 -17.67 4.95
C GLY A 146 8.48 -18.77 5.51
N ARG A 147 8.26 -19.84 4.74
CA ARG A 147 7.48 -21.00 5.19
C ARG A 147 8.25 -21.83 6.23
N CYS A 148 7.56 -22.48 7.16
CA CYS A 148 8.22 -23.35 8.15
C CYS A 148 8.56 -24.76 7.63
N ASP A 149 7.72 -25.35 6.77
CA ASP A 149 7.87 -26.75 6.34
C ASP A 149 8.89 -26.96 5.21
N SER A 150 9.12 -25.94 4.38
CA SER A 150 9.87 -26.08 3.12
C SER A 150 10.58 -24.80 2.77
N ASP A 151 11.62 -24.92 1.94
CA ASP A 151 12.49 -23.82 1.51
C ASP A 151 11.82 -22.96 0.42
N GLU A 152 10.72 -22.31 0.83
CA GLU A 152 9.86 -21.45 0.02
C GLU A 152 9.67 -20.10 0.73
N TRP A 153 9.93 -19.00 0.02
CA TRP A 153 9.81 -17.65 0.53
C TRP A 153 9.72 -16.61 -0.58
N ILE A 154 9.25 -15.42 -0.23
CA ILE A 154 9.32 -14.24 -1.11
C ILE A 154 10.67 -13.54 -0.97
N THR A 155 11.30 -13.18 -2.09
CA THR A 155 12.59 -12.47 -2.10
C THR A 155 12.42 -10.98 -2.32
N LYS A 156 11.42 -10.57 -3.09
CA LYS A 156 11.11 -9.16 -3.38
C LYS A 156 9.62 -8.93 -3.39
N TYR A 157 9.18 -7.80 -2.88
CA TYR A 157 7.77 -7.42 -2.92
C TYR A 157 7.59 -5.91 -2.99
N THR A 158 6.41 -5.50 -3.43
CA THR A 158 5.94 -4.12 -3.38
C THR A 158 4.73 -4.02 -2.48
N VAL A 159 4.51 -2.82 -1.96
CA VAL A 159 3.40 -2.53 -1.05
C VAL A 159 2.47 -1.56 -1.76
N GLN A 160 1.21 -1.93 -1.81
CA GLN A 160 0.11 -1.04 -2.13
C GLN A 160 -0.71 -0.79 -0.88
N TYR A 161 -1.31 0.37 -0.80
CA TYR A 161 -2.17 0.72 0.32
C TYR A 161 -3.33 1.58 -0.14
N ARG A 162 -4.36 1.60 0.69
CA ARG A 162 -5.60 2.34 0.43
C ARG A 162 -6.24 2.74 1.76
N THR A 163 -6.68 3.99 1.85
CA THR A 163 -7.35 4.54 3.04
C THR A 163 -8.84 4.26 3.03
N ASN A 164 -9.50 4.43 1.89
CA ASN A 164 -10.93 4.23 1.71
C ASN A 164 -11.22 3.24 0.58
N GLU A 165 -12.25 2.41 0.75
CA GLU A 165 -12.61 1.36 -0.22
C GLU A 165 -12.90 1.89 -1.62
N LYS A 166 -13.44 3.12 -1.73
CA LYS A 166 -13.79 3.76 -3.00
C LYS A 166 -12.60 4.33 -3.76
N LEU A 167 -11.43 4.44 -3.15
CA LEU A 167 -10.23 5.00 -3.78
C LEU A 167 -9.44 3.91 -4.52
N SER A 168 -8.64 4.33 -5.50
CA SER A 168 -7.68 3.46 -6.17
C SER A 168 -6.54 3.06 -5.23
N TRP A 169 -5.90 1.93 -5.51
CA TRP A 169 -4.71 1.48 -4.81
C TRP A 169 -3.52 2.40 -5.11
N ILE A 170 -2.80 2.80 -4.07
CA ILE A 170 -1.62 3.66 -4.17
C ILE A 170 -0.39 2.79 -3.90
N TYR A 171 0.61 2.86 -4.79
CA TYR A 171 1.90 2.22 -4.57
C TYR A 171 2.71 3.00 -3.54
N TYR A 172 3.39 2.28 -2.66
CA TYR A 172 4.33 2.88 -1.73
C TYR A 172 5.53 3.45 -2.49
N LYS A 173 5.75 4.75 -2.30
CA LYS A 173 6.85 5.50 -2.90
C LYS A 173 7.91 5.79 -1.85
N ASP A 174 9.15 5.70 -2.26
CA ASP A 174 10.29 6.10 -1.45
C ASP A 174 10.44 7.63 -1.40
N GLN A 175 11.39 8.13 -0.60
CA GLN A 175 11.72 9.57 -0.53
C GLN A 175 12.13 10.16 -1.88
N THR A 176 12.59 9.32 -2.81
CA THR A 176 12.94 9.71 -4.19
C THR A 176 11.75 9.78 -5.14
N GLY A 177 10.53 9.45 -4.68
CA GLY A 177 9.30 9.44 -5.48
C GLY A 177 9.11 8.18 -6.35
N ASN A 178 10.09 7.27 -6.36
CA ASN A 178 10.01 6.00 -7.10
C ASN A 178 9.26 4.92 -6.31
N ASN A 179 8.68 3.96 -7.01
CA ASN A 179 8.06 2.79 -6.40
C ASN A 179 9.10 2.02 -5.59
N ARG A 180 8.89 1.92 -4.28
CA ARG A 180 9.82 1.23 -3.39
C ARG A 180 9.61 -0.27 -3.51
N VAL A 181 10.69 -0.98 -3.81
CA VAL A 181 10.75 -2.45 -3.74
C VAL A 181 11.40 -2.83 -2.42
N PHE A 182 10.75 -3.71 -1.67
CA PHE A 182 11.27 -4.27 -0.43
C PHE A 182 11.94 -5.60 -0.71
N TYR A 183 13.06 -5.82 -0.01
CA TYR A 183 13.73 -7.10 0.03
C TYR A 183 13.09 -7.93 1.14
N GLY A 184 12.57 -9.09 0.76
CA GLY A 184 11.94 -10.04 1.67
C GLY A 184 12.99 -10.94 2.31
N ASN A 185 12.69 -12.24 2.31
CA ASN A 185 13.46 -13.23 3.02
C ASN A 185 14.52 -13.86 2.11
N SER A 186 15.62 -14.29 2.74
CA SER A 186 16.65 -15.12 2.11
C SER A 186 16.59 -16.58 2.56
N ASP A 187 15.85 -16.84 3.64
CA ASP A 187 15.73 -18.15 4.28
C ASP A 187 14.29 -18.40 4.74
N ARG A 188 14.00 -19.67 5.05
CA ARG A 188 12.66 -20.12 5.47
C ARG A 188 12.25 -19.66 6.88
N SER A 189 13.21 -19.54 7.81
CA SER A 189 12.95 -19.31 9.24
C SER A 189 13.28 -17.89 9.69
N SER A 190 14.22 -17.22 9.02
CA SER A 190 14.65 -15.87 9.38
C SER A 190 13.52 -14.86 9.17
N THR A 191 13.31 -13.99 10.14
CA THR A 191 12.36 -12.87 10.05
C THR A 191 13.10 -11.65 9.57
N VAL A 192 12.61 -11.02 8.50
CA VAL A 192 13.15 -9.79 7.95
C VAL A 192 12.21 -8.65 8.31
N GLN A 193 12.77 -7.59 8.89
CA GLN A 193 12.02 -6.38 9.25
C GLN A 193 12.27 -5.28 8.23
N ASN A 194 11.21 -4.83 7.58
CA ASN A 194 11.23 -3.72 6.65
C ASN A 194 10.48 -2.52 7.26
N LEU A 195 11.24 -1.51 7.72
CA LEU A 195 10.65 -0.28 8.23
C LEU A 195 10.24 0.65 7.08
N LEU A 196 9.08 1.28 7.24
CA LEU A 196 8.49 2.19 6.27
C LEU A 196 8.87 3.63 6.65
N ARG A 197 9.64 4.30 5.79
CA ARG A 197 10.00 5.72 5.93
C ARG A 197 9.70 6.45 4.61
N PRO A 198 8.59 7.18 4.49
CA PRO A 198 7.65 7.59 5.55
C PRO A 198 6.69 6.45 6.00
N PRO A 199 6.12 6.54 7.22
CA PRO A 199 5.05 5.63 7.65
C PRO A 199 3.80 5.80 6.77
N ILE A 200 3.07 4.71 6.57
CA ILE A 200 1.88 4.68 5.73
C ILE A 200 0.63 4.88 6.58
N VAL A 201 -0.24 5.81 6.20
CA VAL A 201 -1.59 5.92 6.77
C VAL A 201 -2.55 5.16 5.86
N ALA A 202 -3.06 4.02 6.31
CA ALA A 202 -3.93 3.18 5.50
C ALA A 202 -4.91 2.36 6.35
N ARG A 203 -6.00 1.92 5.72
CA ARG A 203 -6.91 0.91 6.27
C ARG A 203 -6.69 -0.44 5.60
N TYR A 204 -6.50 -0.43 4.29
CA TYR A 204 -6.20 -1.62 3.50
C TYR A 204 -4.75 -1.59 3.06
N ILE A 205 -4.05 -2.69 3.30
CA ILE A 205 -2.68 -2.88 2.83
C ILE A 205 -2.65 -4.12 1.97
N ARG A 206 -1.95 -4.03 0.85
CA ARG A 206 -1.78 -5.12 -0.10
C ARG A 206 -0.30 -5.32 -0.38
N ILE A 207 0.16 -6.55 -0.18
CA ILE A 207 1.51 -6.98 -0.47
C ILE A 207 1.50 -7.73 -1.80
N LEU A 208 2.35 -7.30 -2.73
CA LEU A 208 2.49 -7.90 -4.05
C LEU A 208 3.89 -8.51 -4.18
N PRO A 209 4.03 -9.84 -4.20
CA PRO A 209 5.31 -10.48 -4.44
C PRO A 209 5.78 -10.19 -5.87
N LEU A 210 7.02 -9.73 -6.00
CA LEU A 210 7.70 -9.51 -7.29
C LEU A 210 8.69 -10.63 -7.61
N GLY A 211 9.21 -11.30 -6.59
CA GLY A 211 10.14 -12.42 -6.73
C GLY A 211 10.03 -13.38 -5.55
N TRP A 212 10.26 -14.65 -5.82
CA TRP A 212 10.13 -15.73 -4.84
C TRP A 212 11.13 -16.85 -5.14
N HIS A 213 11.36 -17.69 -4.15
CA HIS A 213 12.18 -18.89 -4.26
C HIS A 213 11.26 -20.12 -4.18
N THR A 214 11.28 -20.95 -5.22
CA THR A 214 10.43 -22.15 -5.40
C THR A 214 8.93 -21.87 -5.48
N ARG A 215 8.31 -21.28 -4.46
CA ARG A 215 6.89 -20.87 -4.41
C ARG A 215 6.72 -19.57 -3.63
N ILE A 216 5.63 -18.86 -3.90
CA ILE A 216 5.22 -17.70 -3.10
C ILE A 216 4.67 -18.21 -1.78
N ALA A 217 5.47 -18.08 -0.72
CA ALA A 217 5.04 -18.33 0.63
C ALA A 217 5.49 -17.20 1.56
N ILE A 218 4.59 -16.76 2.43
CA ILE A 218 4.88 -15.68 3.38
C ILE A 218 4.11 -15.87 4.69
N ARG A 219 4.79 -15.55 5.78
CA ARG A 219 4.22 -15.18 7.07
C ARG A 219 4.57 -13.73 7.30
N MET A 220 3.65 -12.95 7.86
CA MET A 220 3.92 -11.54 8.07
C MET A 220 3.30 -11.01 9.35
N GLU A 221 3.81 -9.86 9.77
CA GLU A 221 3.21 -9.04 10.79
C GLU A 221 3.40 -7.57 10.45
N LEU A 222 2.35 -6.78 10.69
CA LEU A 222 2.40 -5.34 10.52
C LEU A 222 2.79 -4.68 11.84
N LEU A 223 3.69 -3.71 11.75
CA LEU A 223 4.04 -2.83 12.85
C LEU A 223 3.29 -1.52 12.72
N LEU A 224 2.57 -1.16 13.77
CA LEU A 224 1.92 0.13 13.92
C LEU A 224 2.83 1.14 14.60
N CYS A 225 2.63 2.39 14.23
CA CYS A 225 3.23 3.54 14.89
C CYS A 225 2.38 3.92 16.10
N MET A 226 2.99 4.11 17.28
CA MET A 226 2.30 4.59 18.48
C MET A 226 2.95 5.86 19.00
N ASN A 227 2.14 6.89 19.25
CA ASN A 227 2.58 8.19 19.78
C ASN A 227 2.58 8.11 21.31
N LYS A 228 3.66 7.54 21.88
CA LYS A 228 3.86 7.27 23.33
C LYS A 228 2.84 6.31 23.97
N CYS A 229 3.33 5.56 24.95
CA CYS A 229 2.55 4.66 25.78
C CYS A 229 1.64 5.47 26.70
N THR A 230 0.33 5.19 26.65
CA THR A 230 -0.61 5.51 27.73
C THR A 230 -0.73 4.32 28.67
#